data_AF-A0A7W5APN6-F1
#
_entry.id   AF-A0A7W5APN6-F1
#
_cell.length_a   1.000
_cell.length_b   1.000
_cell.length_c   1.000
_cell.angle_alpha   90.00
_cell.angle_beta   90.00
_cell.angle_gamma   90.00
#
_symmetry.space_group_name_H-M   'P 1'
#
loop_
_entity.id
_entity.type
_entity.pdbx_description
1 polymer ?
#
loop_
_entity_poly.entity_id
_entity_poly.type
_entity_poly.pdbx_seq_one_letter_code
_entity_poly.pdbx_strand_id
1 'polypeptide(L)'
;MNITYNFGQIADVSAAINTFQGQMDRELNDLYTAFTQLFAQDWTGAAGTACDEARQKWNQGATEIKSALAGVGVRLGASAERMQQVDAQIAGSM
;
A
#
# COMPACT_ATOMS: atom_id res chain seq x y z
N MET A 1 -15.48 1.95 -32.60
CA MET A 1 -15.79 1.89 -31.16
C MET A 1 -14.52 2.36 -30.45
N ASN A 2 -14.44 3.62 -30.03
CA ASN A 2 -13.26 4.17 -29.39
C ASN A 2 -13.40 3.91 -27.89
N ILE A 3 -12.59 3.01 -27.32
CA ILE A 3 -12.61 2.86 -25.88
C ILE A 3 -11.81 4.04 -25.31
N THR A 4 -12.51 5.09 -24.90
CA THR A 4 -11.89 6.28 -24.31
C THR A 4 -11.38 5.93 -22.92
N TYR A 5 -10.13 5.46 -22.83
CA TYR A 5 -9.46 5.23 -21.55
C TYR A 5 -8.67 6.47 -21.14
N ASN A 6 -8.85 6.91 -19.91
CA ASN A 6 -8.20 8.10 -19.38
C ASN A 6 -6.83 7.73 -18.79
N PHE A 7 -5.84 7.52 -19.67
CA PHE A 7 -4.48 7.09 -19.29
C PHE A 7 -3.81 7.98 -18.24
N GLY A 8 -4.10 9.30 -18.26
CA GLY A 8 -3.64 10.23 -17.23
C GLY A 8 -4.13 9.84 -15.85
N GLN A 9 -5.40 9.45 -15.72
CA GLN A 9 -5.98 9.06 -14.43
C GLN A 9 -5.36 7.78 -13.86
N ILE A 10 -4.94 6.82 -14.70
CA ILE A 10 -4.27 5.59 -14.23
C ILE A 10 -2.89 5.92 -13.65
N ALA A 11 -2.13 6.79 -14.33
CA ALA A 11 -0.84 7.25 -13.87
C ALA A 11 -0.97 8.06 -12.56
N ASP A 12 -1.96 8.96 -12.50
CA ASP A 12 -2.23 9.78 -11.31
C ASP A 12 -2.63 8.91 -10.10
N VAL A 13 -3.48 7.90 -10.29
CA VAL A 13 -3.88 6.97 -9.23
C VAL A 13 -2.69 6.13 -8.77
N SER A 14 -1.81 5.69 -9.69
CA SER A 14 -0.59 4.96 -9.32
C SER A 14 0.36 5.83 -8.47
N ALA A 15 0.55 7.09 -8.87
CA ALA A 15 1.36 8.04 -8.11
C ALA A 15 0.74 8.34 -6.72
N ALA A 16 -0.59 8.46 -6.64
CA ALA A 16 -1.30 8.65 -5.38
C ALA A 16 -1.16 7.43 -4.45
N ILE A 17 -1.26 6.21 -4.97
CA ILE A 17 -1.05 4.97 -4.20
C ILE A 17 0.37 4.92 -3.64
N ASN A 18 1.39 5.19 -4.46
CA ASN A 18 2.78 5.20 -4.01
C ASN A 18 3.02 6.25 -2.91
N THR A 19 2.44 7.45 -3.07
CA THR A 19 2.52 8.52 -2.08
C THR A 19 1.86 8.11 -0.76
N PHE A 20 0.66 7.55 -0.84
CA PHE A 20 -0.08 7.06 0.33
C PHE A 20 0.67 5.93 1.04
N GLN A 21 1.27 4.99 0.28
CA GLN A 21 2.09 3.92 0.85
C GLN A 21 3.29 4.47 1.63
N GLY A 22 3.98 5.48 1.09
CA GLY A 22 5.10 6.13 1.79
C GLY A 22 4.68 6.97 3.00
N GLN A 23 3.49 7.58 2.98
CA GLN A 23 2.92 8.24 4.16
C GLN A 23 2.59 7.22 5.26
N MET A 24 1.95 6.13 4.88
CA MET A 24 1.57 5.07 5.79
C MET A 24 2.81 4.40 6.42
N ASP A 25 3.87 4.15 5.65
CA ASP A 25 5.14 3.64 6.19
C ASP A 25 5.75 4.54 7.27
N ARG A 26 5.60 5.87 7.12
CA ARG A 26 6.01 6.83 8.14
C ARG A 26 5.13 6.75 9.39
N GLU A 27 3.82 6.80 9.23
CA GLU A 27 2.87 6.71 10.36
C GLU A 27 3.04 5.38 11.12
N LEU A 28 3.30 4.29 10.39
CA LEU A 28 3.59 2.97 10.96
C LEU A 28 4.85 2.97 11.83
N ASN A 29 5.93 3.60 11.35
CA ASN A 29 7.18 3.72 12.09
C ASN A 29 7.08 4.69 13.26
N ASP A 30 6.37 5.80 13.11
CA ASP A 30 6.17 6.79 14.18
C ASP A 30 5.40 6.16 15.34
N LEU A 31 4.31 5.45 15.05
CA LEU A 31 3.53 4.77 16.07
C LEU A 31 4.37 3.68 16.75
N TYR A 32 5.13 2.90 15.99
CA TYR A 32 6.03 1.88 16.54
C TYR A 32 7.11 2.50 17.46
N THR A 33 7.66 3.65 17.08
CA THR A 33 8.64 4.38 17.89
C THR A 33 8.01 4.90 19.18
N ALA A 34 6.83 5.51 19.09
CA ALA A 34 6.09 6.00 20.25
C ALA A 34 5.75 4.86 21.22
N PHE A 35 5.31 3.71 20.70
CA PHE A 35 5.07 2.52 21.49
C PHE A 35 6.36 2.01 22.14
N THR A 36 7.46 1.88 21.40
CA THR A 36 8.74 1.43 21.96
C THR A 36 9.23 2.34 23.08
N GLN A 37 9.06 3.66 22.93
CA GLN A 37 9.39 4.62 23.99
C GLN A 37 8.47 4.48 25.21
N LEU A 38 7.17 4.28 24.99
CA LEU A 38 6.21 4.01 26.06
C LEU A 38 6.57 2.72 26.82
N PHE A 39 7.04 1.70 26.12
CA PHE A 39 7.41 0.37 26.65
C PHE A 39 8.81 0.31 27.27
N ALA A 40 9.68 1.28 26.98
CA ALA A 40 10.98 1.40 27.63
C ALA A 40 10.86 1.77 29.12
N GLN A 41 9.72 2.31 29.53
CA GLN A 41 9.32 2.34 30.93
C GLN A 41 8.86 0.91 31.30
N ASP A 42 9.43 0.29 32.33
CA ASP A 42 9.22 -1.11 32.73
C ASP A 42 7.74 -1.52 32.96
N TRP A 43 6.98 -1.84 31.91
CA TRP A 43 5.62 -2.37 32.02
C TRP A 43 5.68 -3.89 32.22
N THR A 44 5.91 -4.31 33.46
CA THR A 44 5.94 -5.73 33.85
C THR A 44 4.52 -6.27 34.13
N GLY A 45 4.32 -7.58 33.99
CA GLY A 45 3.04 -8.24 34.26
C GLY A 45 2.01 -8.12 33.13
N ALA A 46 0.71 -8.05 33.45
CA ALA A 46 -0.38 -8.07 32.48
C ALA A 46 -0.32 -6.90 31.45
N ALA A 47 0.29 -5.79 31.84
CA ALA A 47 0.48 -4.64 30.98
C ALA A 47 1.49 -4.92 29.85
N GLY A 48 2.56 -5.67 30.14
CA GLY A 48 3.52 -6.13 29.11
C GLY A 48 2.89 -7.09 28.11
N THR A 49 2.07 -8.04 28.57
CA THR A 49 1.35 -8.98 27.67
C THR A 49 0.38 -8.26 26.72
N ALA A 50 -0.40 -7.31 27.24
CA ALA A 50 -1.30 -6.51 26.41
C ALA A 50 -0.54 -5.67 25.38
N CYS A 51 0.66 -5.20 25.73
CA CYS A 51 1.53 -4.46 24.81
C CYS A 51 2.10 -5.35 23.69
N ASP A 52 2.56 -6.56 24.02
CA ASP A 52 3.04 -7.51 23.02
C ASP A 52 1.94 -7.92 22.03
N GLU A 53 0.72 -8.13 22.52
CA GLU A 53 -0.44 -8.38 21.66
C GLU A 53 -0.77 -7.18 20.76
N ALA A 54 -0.73 -5.97 21.29
CA ALA A 54 -0.96 -4.75 20.50
C ALA A 54 0.10 -4.60 19.41
N ARG A 55 1.37 -4.90 19.73
CA ARG A 55 2.48 -4.89 18.76
C ARG A 55 2.30 -5.93 17.67
N GLN A 56 1.87 -7.15 18.01
CA GLN A 56 1.59 -8.19 17.02
C GLN A 56 0.45 -7.80 16.08
N LYS A 57 -0.70 -7.37 16.64
CA LYS A 57 -1.86 -6.95 15.85
C LYS A 57 -1.51 -5.80 14.91
N TRP A 58 -0.72 -4.85 15.39
CA TRP A 58 -0.24 -3.74 14.58
C TRP A 58 0.61 -4.20 13.39
N ASN A 59 1.65 -4.99 13.65
CA ASN A 59 2.53 -5.52 12.61
C ASN A 59 1.76 -6.33 11.56
N GLN A 60 0.75 -7.09 12.01
CA GLN A 60 -0.11 -7.86 11.13
C GLN A 60 -0.96 -6.95 10.24
N GLY A 61 -1.67 -5.98 10.82
CA GLY A 61 -2.47 -5.01 10.06
C GLY A 61 -1.64 -4.18 9.08
N ALA A 62 -0.46 -3.73 9.51
CA ALA A 62 0.51 -3.04 8.64
C ALA A 62 0.92 -3.89 7.43
N THR A 63 1.17 -5.18 7.64
CA THR A 63 1.53 -6.13 6.58
C THR A 63 0.36 -6.35 5.61
N GLU A 64 -0.86 -6.52 6.13
CA GLU A 64 -2.06 -6.68 5.31
C GLU A 64 -2.32 -5.46 4.44
N ILE A 65 -2.19 -4.26 4.98
CA ILE A 65 -2.40 -3.03 4.22
C ILE A 65 -1.33 -2.87 3.13
N LYS A 66 -0.06 -3.15 3.43
CA LYS A 66 1.01 -3.16 2.42
C LYS A 66 0.72 -4.15 1.29
N SER A 67 0.27 -5.34 1.64
CA SER A 67 -0.10 -6.38 0.67
C SER A 67 -1.27 -5.94 -0.21
N ALA A 68 -2.30 -5.33 0.38
CA ALA A 68 -3.43 -4.79 -0.36
C ALA A 68 -3.01 -3.68 -1.33
N LEU A 69 -2.19 -2.73 -0.88
CA LEU A 69 -1.69 -1.63 -1.72
C LEU A 69 -0.81 -2.14 -2.86
N ALA A 70 0.10 -3.07 -2.59
CA ALA A 70 0.90 -3.72 -3.63
C ALA A 70 0.02 -4.44 -4.65
N GLY A 71 -1.03 -5.13 -4.19
CA GLY A 71 -2.00 -5.79 -5.06
C GLY A 71 -2.76 -4.82 -5.96
N VAL A 72 -3.15 -3.65 -5.45
CA VAL A 72 -3.78 -2.60 -6.26
C VAL A 72 -2.79 -2.03 -7.28
N GLY A 73 -1.55 -1.75 -6.88
CA GLY A 73 -0.49 -1.26 -7.76
C GLY A 73 -0.18 -2.21 -8.92
N VAL A 74 -0.03 -3.51 -8.63
CA VAL A 74 0.20 -4.55 -9.66
C VAL A 74 -0.97 -4.64 -10.63
N ARG A 75 -2.22 -4.59 -10.13
CA ARG A 75 -3.40 -4.62 -10.99
C ARG A 75 -3.46 -3.39 -11.91
N LEU A 76 -3.15 -2.20 -11.38
CA LEU A 76 -3.10 -0.99 -12.20
C LEU A 76 -2.02 -1.06 -13.28
N GLY A 77 -0.80 -1.52 -12.92
CA GLY A 77 0.30 -1.70 -13.87
C GLY A 77 -0.03 -2.70 -14.97
N ALA A 78 -0.56 -3.87 -14.61
CA ALA A 78 -0.97 -4.90 -15.56
C ALA A 78 -2.11 -4.42 -16.49
N SER A 79 -3.02 -3.61 -15.97
CA SER A 79 -4.06 -2.96 -16.79
C SER A 79 -3.45 -1.98 -17.80
N ALA A 80 -2.46 -1.19 -17.41
CA ALA A 80 -1.77 -0.26 -18.31
C ALA A 80 -0.98 -0.98 -19.41
N GLU A 81 -0.25 -2.04 -19.08
CA GLU A 81 0.51 -2.84 -20.06
C GLU A 81 -0.42 -3.54 -21.06
N ARG A 82 -1.49 -4.17 -20.56
CA ARG A 82 -2.47 -4.85 -21.43
C ARG A 82 -3.19 -3.86 -22.35
N MET A 83 -3.41 -2.62 -21.90
CA MET A 83 -3.96 -1.56 -22.76
C MET A 83 -3.00 -1.15 -23.86
N GLN A 84 -1.72 -0.93 -23.56
CA GLN A 84 -0.72 -0.61 -24.59
C GLN A 84 -0.62 -1.72 -25.65
N GLN A 85 -0.73 -2.98 -25.23
CA GLN A 85 -0.74 -4.11 -26.16
C GLN A 85 -1.98 -4.11 -27.07
N VAL A 86 -3.17 -3.82 -26.52
CA VAL A 86 -4.40 -3.72 -27.31
C VAL A 86 -4.35 -2.55 -28.29
N ASP A 87 -3.88 -1.37 -27.86
CA ASP A 87 -3.72 -0.22 -28.76
C ASP A 87 -2.72 -0.51 -29.88
N ALA A 88 -1.58 -1.15 -29.59
CA ALA A 88 -0.61 -1.54 -30.60
C ALA A 88 -1.19 -2.56 -31.61
N GLN A 89 -2.02 -3.51 -31.14
CA GLN A 89 -2.71 -4.45 -32.00
C GLN A 89 -3.74 -3.77 -32.90
N ILE A 90 -4.54 -2.85 -32.34
CA ILE A 90 -5.54 -2.10 -33.10
C ILE A 90 -4.85 -1.23 -34.16
N ALA A 91 -3.81 -0.47 -33.77
CA ALA A 91 -3.05 0.39 -34.67
C ALA A 91 -2.31 -0.38 -35.77
N GLY A 92 -1.84 -1.60 -35.50
CA GLY A 92 -1.24 -2.48 -36.51
C GLY A 92 -2.25 -3.23 -37.40
N SER A 93 -3.54 -3.20 -37.03
CA SER A 93 -4.63 -3.84 -37.78
C SER A 93 -5.45 -2.87 -38.64
N MET A 94 -5.18 -1.56 -38.54
CA MET A 94 -5.65 -0.51 -39.45
C MET A 94 -4.62 -0.24 -40.54
#